data_AF-A0A2E0ALQ4-F1
#
_entry.id   AF-A0A2E0ALQ4-F1
#
_cell.length_a   1.000
_cell.length_b   1.000
_cell.length_c   1.000
_cell.angle_alpha   90.00
_cell.angle_beta   90.00
_cell.angle_gamma   90.00
#
_symmetry.space_group_name_H-M   'P 1'
#
loop_
_entity.id
_entity.type
_entity.pdbx_description
1 polymer ?
#
loop_
_entity_poly.entity_id
_entity_poly.type
_entity_poly.pdbx_seq_one_letter_code
_entity_poly.pdbx_strand_id
1 'polypeptide(L)'
;MKSDVRAESRRRLHENWNQATSLIQSEIAMSDFIESQGISPSIIEEDADCDLLRDDNARLKLRMNLVGTLPGIIYGVRKISTLPEPHNNQYMGTPDAGVLIRCGPRLFIEDDGSIKYIQGEYQQSIVLDNLDLSQNDGLKINDLTESKKLVEFSLSINENRGDATAAKIRTKTLSSGGMSRINEIPPIPSDKSTCETICRSKDVDCGDGVTTLLSNMQRVYKAPFNSEPAFGTDTICTNRSLRTGDGIEGANSNYVMDANPTPGRDDSTGVNVIGGADGRNILLGTPANDTLTGGTHHDALIGRGGEDFLSGDEGNDSFVPWISTKQENSTITIHGGWDFDRVYLNGEESTYTLRDCSSNSCKIDSSTGGRLNLTGVEMLVFQSSSRRLTN
;
A
#
# COMPACT_ATOMS: atom_id res chain seq x y z
N MET A 1 39.35 -17.54 29.85
CA MET A 1 38.51 -16.36 29.56
C MET A 1 38.52 -15.89 28.08
N LYS A 2 38.79 -16.76 27.08
CA LYS A 2 38.66 -16.42 25.63
C LYS A 2 37.45 -17.09 24.94
N SER A 3 36.79 -18.07 25.58
CA SER A 3 35.64 -18.80 25.03
C SER A 3 34.36 -17.97 25.03
N ASP A 4 34.12 -17.20 26.09
CA ASP A 4 32.84 -16.55 26.30
C ASP A 4 32.62 -15.36 25.37
N VAL A 5 33.66 -14.56 25.12
CA VAL A 5 33.60 -13.43 24.18
C VAL A 5 33.35 -13.90 22.74
N ARG A 6 33.92 -15.04 22.33
CA ARG A 6 33.70 -15.63 20.99
C ARG A 6 32.34 -16.31 20.85
N ALA A 7 31.82 -16.90 21.93
CA ALA A 7 30.48 -17.47 21.94
C ALA A 7 29.41 -16.37 21.91
N GLU A 8 29.58 -15.34 22.73
CA GLU A 8 28.71 -14.17 22.81
C GLU A 8 28.69 -13.36 21.50
N SER A 9 29.87 -13.12 20.90
CA SER A 9 29.99 -12.47 19.60
C SER A 9 29.29 -13.22 18.47
N ARG A 10 29.36 -14.57 18.46
CA ARG A 10 28.64 -15.39 17.47
C ARG A 10 27.13 -15.41 17.72
N ARG A 11 26.71 -15.40 18.98
CA ARG A 11 25.30 -15.35 19.37
C ARG A 11 24.65 -14.05 18.91
N ARG A 12 25.30 -12.90 19.17
CA ARG A 12 24.85 -11.59 18.71
C ARG A 12 24.74 -11.51 17.19
N LEU A 13 25.74 -11.99 16.46
CA LEU A 13 25.70 -12.02 15.00
C LEU A 13 24.51 -12.87 14.48
N HIS A 14 24.24 -14.01 15.13
CA HIS A 14 23.12 -14.87 14.77
C HIS A 14 21.76 -14.25 15.11
N GLU A 15 21.65 -13.57 16.25
CA GLU A 15 20.45 -12.82 16.65
C GLU A 15 20.19 -11.65 15.69
N ASN A 16 21.21 -10.83 15.37
CA ASN A 16 21.13 -9.76 14.37
C ASN A 16 20.73 -10.29 13.00
N TRP A 17 21.27 -11.43 12.58
CA TRP A 17 20.89 -12.07 11.32
C TRP A 17 19.42 -12.49 11.27
N ASN A 18 18.92 -13.13 12.32
CA ASN A 18 17.53 -13.56 12.38
C ASN A 18 16.59 -12.35 12.42
N GLN A 19 16.95 -11.29 13.17
CA GLN A 19 16.20 -10.04 13.21
C GLN A 19 16.19 -9.34 11.84
N ALA A 20 17.34 -9.17 11.21
CA ALA A 20 17.45 -8.53 9.89
C ALA A 20 16.68 -9.31 8.81
N THR A 21 16.81 -10.65 8.80
CA THR A 21 16.08 -11.48 7.82
C THR A 21 14.57 -11.45 8.05
N SER A 22 14.11 -11.53 9.30
CA SER A 22 12.68 -11.40 9.62
C SER A 22 12.13 -10.03 9.23
N LEU A 23 12.89 -8.96 9.50
CA LEU A 23 12.53 -7.60 9.14
C LEU A 23 12.35 -7.47 7.62
N ILE A 24 13.36 -7.84 6.83
CA ILE A 24 13.30 -7.74 5.36
C ILE A 24 12.13 -8.56 4.80
N GLN A 25 11.84 -9.74 5.35
CA GLN A 25 10.70 -10.55 4.93
C GLN A 25 9.36 -9.86 5.21
N SER A 26 9.20 -9.26 6.39
CA SER A 26 8.01 -8.49 6.74
C SER A 26 7.85 -7.28 5.83
N GLU A 27 8.93 -6.58 5.49
CA GLU A 27 8.87 -5.39 4.62
C GLU A 27 8.56 -5.73 3.17
N ILE A 28 9.12 -6.83 2.65
CA ILE A 28 8.72 -7.39 1.35
C ILE A 28 7.22 -7.71 1.35
N ALA A 29 6.72 -8.32 2.42
CA ALA A 29 5.31 -8.65 2.54
C ALA A 29 4.39 -7.41 2.60
N MET A 30 4.88 -6.31 3.16
CA MET A 30 4.15 -5.03 3.25
C MET A 30 4.35 -4.13 2.02
N SER A 31 5.26 -4.49 1.11
CA SER A 31 5.56 -3.67 -0.06
C SER A 31 4.54 -3.88 -1.19
N ASP A 32 4.16 -2.78 -1.83
CA ASP A 32 3.31 -2.77 -3.01
C ASP A 32 4.13 -3.11 -4.27
N PHE A 33 5.35 -2.56 -4.34
CA PHE A 33 6.26 -2.76 -5.45
C PHE A 33 7.71 -2.86 -4.96
N ILE A 34 8.49 -3.75 -5.57
CA ILE A 34 9.92 -3.89 -5.29
C ILE A 34 10.73 -3.66 -6.57
N GLU A 35 11.71 -2.77 -6.46
CA GLU A 35 12.70 -2.50 -7.49
C GLU A 35 14.04 -3.09 -7.05
N SER A 36 14.67 -3.88 -7.93
CA SER A 36 15.96 -4.54 -7.66
C SER A 36 17.05 -4.22 -8.69
N GLN A 37 16.69 -3.59 -9.80
CA GLN A 37 17.57 -3.27 -10.93
C GLN A 37 17.57 -1.76 -11.19
N GLY A 38 18.70 -1.20 -11.60
CA GLY A 38 18.78 0.20 -12.04
C GLY A 38 18.69 1.25 -10.92
N ILE A 39 18.77 0.85 -9.65
CA ILE A 39 18.64 1.75 -8.50
C ILE A 39 19.88 2.66 -8.41
N SER A 40 19.68 3.95 -8.64
CA SER A 40 20.71 4.98 -8.57
C SER A 40 20.62 5.76 -7.24
N PRO A 41 21.75 6.24 -6.67
CA PRO A 41 21.74 7.13 -5.50
C PRO A 41 20.88 8.39 -5.66
N SER A 42 20.63 8.82 -6.91
CA SER A 42 19.74 9.95 -7.24
C SER A 42 18.26 9.74 -6.87
N ILE A 43 17.88 8.53 -6.47
CA ILE A 43 16.52 8.22 -5.97
C ILE A 43 16.33 8.71 -4.53
N ILE A 44 17.42 8.91 -3.78
CA ILE A 44 17.35 9.44 -2.41
C ILE A 44 17.22 10.96 -2.52
N GLU A 45 16.12 11.51 -2.03
CA GLU A 45 15.88 12.96 -1.99
C GLU A 45 16.98 13.69 -1.20
N GLU A 46 17.29 14.93 -1.59
CA GLU A 46 18.38 15.70 -0.96
C GLU A 46 18.13 16.00 0.52
N ASP A 47 16.86 16.04 0.94
CA ASP A 47 16.44 16.29 2.33
C ASP A 47 16.12 14.99 3.10
N ALA A 48 16.35 13.81 2.50
CA ALA A 48 16.18 12.54 3.21
C ALA A 48 17.41 12.25 4.08
N ASP A 49 17.16 11.97 5.37
CA ASP A 49 18.13 11.54 6.41
C ASP A 49 18.75 10.13 6.15
N CYS A 50 19.28 9.93 4.94
CA CYS A 50 19.86 8.69 4.41
C CYS A 50 21.34 8.83 4.05
N ASP A 51 22.10 9.68 4.76
CA ASP A 51 23.51 9.99 4.48
C ASP A 51 24.43 8.77 4.26
N LEU A 52 24.15 7.66 4.96
CA LEU A 52 24.93 6.43 4.85
C LEU A 52 24.78 5.75 3.47
N LEU A 53 23.66 5.98 2.78
CA LEU A 53 23.34 5.43 1.46
C LEU A 53 23.53 6.42 0.30
N ARG A 54 23.66 7.72 0.58
CA ARG A 54 23.90 8.76 -0.44
C ARG A 54 25.32 8.79 -0.99
N ASP A 55 26.24 8.05 -0.39
CA ASP A 55 27.64 8.01 -0.78
C ASP A 55 27.86 7.10 -2.00
N ASP A 56 28.75 7.50 -2.90
CA ASP A 56 29.10 6.73 -4.11
C ASP A 56 29.66 5.32 -3.82
N ASN A 57 30.16 5.08 -2.60
CA ASN A 57 30.62 3.77 -2.16
C ASN A 57 29.49 2.87 -1.63
N ALA A 58 28.28 3.40 -1.45
CA ALA A 58 27.10 2.62 -1.13
C ALA A 58 26.53 1.98 -2.41
N ARG A 59 26.25 0.68 -2.33
CA ARG A 59 25.61 -0.06 -3.42
C ARG A 59 24.15 -0.29 -3.03
N LEU A 60 23.24 0.41 -3.69
CA LEU A 60 21.82 0.19 -3.52
C LEU A 60 21.44 -1.18 -4.10
N LYS A 61 20.59 -1.91 -3.39
CA LYS A 61 20.24 -3.30 -3.73
C LYS A 61 18.75 -3.51 -3.87
N LEU A 62 17.95 -2.86 -3.04
CA LEU A 62 16.50 -2.96 -3.06
C LEU A 62 15.88 -1.61 -2.75
N ARG A 63 14.80 -1.30 -3.45
CA ARG A 63 13.85 -0.27 -3.06
C ARG A 63 12.48 -0.91 -2.97
N MET A 64 11.83 -0.73 -1.83
CA MET A 64 10.50 -1.26 -1.55
C MET A 64 9.56 -0.08 -1.34
N ASN A 65 8.54 0.02 -2.18
CA ASN A 65 7.49 1.00 -1.99
C ASN A 65 6.46 0.38 -1.05
N LEU A 66 6.31 0.95 0.15
CA LEU A 66 5.27 0.54 1.10
C LEU A 66 3.90 0.99 0.61
N VAL A 67 2.85 0.30 1.05
CA VAL A 67 1.46 0.72 0.78
C VAL A 67 1.18 2.06 1.46
N GLY A 68 0.44 2.95 0.77
CA GLY A 68 0.11 4.30 1.24
C GLY A 68 1.13 5.37 0.83
N THR A 69 1.19 6.48 1.58
CA THR A 69 2.12 7.62 1.36
C THR A 69 3.44 7.47 2.12
N LEU A 70 3.75 6.27 2.61
CA LEU A 70 5.00 6.04 3.33
C LEU A 70 6.19 6.14 2.36
N PRO A 71 7.26 6.87 2.73
CA PRO A 71 8.47 6.88 1.93
C PRO A 71 8.98 5.46 1.67
N GLY A 72 9.42 5.21 0.45
CA GLY A 72 9.95 3.90 0.07
C GLY A 72 11.15 3.52 0.95
N ILE A 73 11.24 2.25 1.33
CA ILE A 73 12.38 1.71 2.06
C ILE A 73 13.48 1.38 1.07
N ILE A 74 14.69 1.85 1.36
CA ILE A 74 15.88 1.62 0.55
C ILE A 74 16.85 0.78 1.35
N TYR A 75 17.28 -0.33 0.76
CA TYR A 75 18.37 -1.15 1.28
C TYR A 75 19.60 -0.97 0.41
N GLY A 76 20.72 -0.72 1.07
CA GLY A 76 22.02 -0.69 0.42
C GLY A 76 23.09 -1.32 1.28
N VAL A 77 24.19 -1.66 0.62
CA VAL A 77 25.37 -2.25 1.26
C VAL A 77 26.54 -1.31 1.10
N ARG A 78 27.26 -1.08 2.20
CA ARG A 78 28.46 -0.23 2.24
C ARG A 78 29.57 -0.91 3.03
N LYS A 79 30.83 -0.57 2.78
CA LYS A 79 31.99 -1.06 3.56
C LYS A 79 32.07 -0.36 4.91
N ILE A 80 32.50 -1.07 5.96
CA ILE A 80 32.74 -0.46 7.29
C ILE A 80 33.77 0.67 7.20
N SER A 81 34.86 0.47 6.46
CA SER A 81 35.93 1.47 6.27
C SER A 81 35.48 2.77 5.61
N THR A 82 34.38 2.74 4.85
CA THR A 82 33.87 3.94 4.19
C THR A 82 32.81 4.65 5.01
N LEU A 83 32.36 4.12 6.16
CA LEU A 83 31.36 4.79 7.00
C LEU A 83 31.93 6.07 7.66
N PRO A 84 31.13 7.14 7.81
CA PRO A 84 31.54 8.34 8.54
C PRO A 84 31.70 8.04 10.05
N GLU A 85 32.65 8.71 10.70
CA GLU A 85 32.77 8.67 12.17
C GLU A 85 31.45 9.15 12.83
N PRO A 86 30.97 8.50 13.91
CA PRO A 86 31.64 7.47 14.72
C PRO A 86 31.38 6.01 14.28
N HIS A 87 30.70 5.80 13.15
CA HIS A 87 30.15 4.50 12.75
C HIS A 87 31.22 3.49 12.33
N ASN A 88 32.36 3.92 11.81
CA ASN A 88 33.43 3.03 11.33
C ASN A 88 34.06 2.13 12.43
N ASN A 89 33.95 2.51 13.71
CA ASN A 89 34.55 1.80 14.85
C ASN A 89 33.51 1.06 15.70
N GLN A 90 32.22 1.20 15.39
CA GLN A 90 31.12 0.70 16.23
C GLN A 90 30.65 -0.71 15.83
N TYR A 91 30.86 -1.13 14.58
CA TYR A 91 30.33 -2.38 14.03
C TYR A 91 31.34 -3.53 13.99
N MET A 92 30.83 -4.75 14.01
CA MET A 92 31.66 -5.95 13.99
C MET A 92 32.11 -6.30 12.56
N GLY A 93 33.40 -6.55 12.37
CA GLY A 93 33.95 -6.99 11.09
C GLY A 93 35.40 -6.57 10.86
N THR A 94 35.94 -6.87 9.69
CA THR A 94 37.16 -6.19 9.19
C THR A 94 36.76 -4.87 8.52
N PRO A 95 37.69 -3.92 8.31
CA PRO A 95 37.38 -2.67 7.58
C PRO A 95 36.79 -2.91 6.18
N ASP A 96 37.08 -4.06 5.57
CA ASP A 96 36.56 -4.49 4.27
C ASP A 96 35.21 -5.21 4.33
N ALA A 97 34.70 -5.52 5.52
CA ALA A 97 33.40 -6.16 5.66
C ALA A 97 32.26 -5.17 5.35
N GLY A 98 31.14 -5.71 4.87
CA GLY A 98 29.96 -4.95 4.53
C GLY A 98 29.02 -4.73 5.72
N VAL A 99 28.30 -3.61 5.68
CA VAL A 99 27.12 -3.35 6.50
C VAL A 99 25.90 -3.25 5.59
N LEU A 100 24.80 -3.86 6.02
CA LEU A 100 23.49 -3.67 5.42
C LEU A 100 22.83 -2.48 6.11
N ILE A 101 22.55 -1.45 5.33
CA ILE A 101 21.89 -0.24 5.79
C ILE A 101 20.47 -0.25 5.25
N ARG A 102 19.52 -0.03 6.15
CA ARG A 102 18.12 0.24 5.83
C ARG A 102 17.90 1.74 6.00
N CYS A 103 17.39 2.41 4.98
CA CYS A 103 16.84 3.76 5.11
C CYS A 103 15.34 3.74 4.81
N GLY A 104 14.53 4.32 5.67
CA GLY A 104 13.08 4.36 5.49
C GLY A 104 12.33 4.76 6.76
N PRO A 105 11.00 4.73 6.77
CA PRO A 105 10.20 5.10 7.93
C PRO A 105 10.51 4.20 9.14
N ARG A 106 10.37 4.76 10.34
CA ARG A 106 10.66 4.07 11.60
C ARG A 106 9.64 2.97 11.85
N LEU A 107 10.11 1.77 12.11
CA LEU A 107 9.28 0.62 12.46
C LEU A 107 9.20 0.49 13.99
N PHE A 108 7.98 0.46 14.52
CA PHE A 108 7.67 0.24 15.92
C PHE A 108 6.91 -1.08 16.04
N ILE A 109 7.44 -2.02 16.82
CA ILE A 109 6.75 -3.26 17.15
C ILE A 109 6.12 -3.05 18.52
N GLU A 110 4.80 -3.04 18.58
CA GLU A 110 4.07 -2.93 19.85
C GLU A 110 4.19 -4.23 20.65
N ASP A 111 3.92 -4.16 21.95
CA ASP A 111 4.02 -5.32 22.86
C ASP A 111 3.04 -6.46 22.49
N ASP A 112 2.03 -6.18 21.66
CA ASP A 112 1.07 -7.16 21.12
C ASP A 112 1.54 -7.84 19.82
N GLY A 113 2.73 -7.47 19.32
CA GLY A 113 3.29 -7.99 18.08
C GLY A 113 2.80 -7.30 16.81
N SER A 114 1.98 -6.26 16.92
CA SER A 114 1.60 -5.42 15.78
C SER A 114 2.76 -4.52 15.36
N ILE A 115 2.90 -4.32 14.05
CA ILE A 115 3.95 -3.50 13.45
C ILE A 115 3.32 -2.19 13.02
N LYS A 116 3.77 -1.07 13.58
CA LYS A 116 3.37 0.29 13.18
C LYS A 116 4.55 1.02 12.59
N TYR A 117 4.35 1.63 11.44
CA TYR A 117 5.28 2.63 10.92
C TYR A 117 4.92 3.98 11.53
N ILE A 118 5.88 4.61 12.19
CA ILE A 118 5.72 5.98 12.67
C ILE A 118 6.14 6.89 11.52
N GLN A 119 5.22 7.74 11.06
CA GLN A 119 5.51 8.79 10.08
C GLN A 119 6.46 9.83 10.67
N GLY A 120 7.47 10.22 9.89
CA GLY A 120 8.54 11.13 10.27
C GLY A 120 9.66 11.13 9.21
N GLU A 121 10.77 11.80 9.50
CA GLU A 121 11.97 11.82 8.65
C GLU A 121 12.48 10.39 8.37
N TYR A 122 13.11 10.21 7.21
CA TYR A 122 13.80 8.96 6.87
C TYR A 122 14.73 8.55 8.01
N GLN A 123 14.65 7.31 8.48
CA GLN A 123 15.60 6.81 9.45
C GLN A 123 16.55 5.83 8.78
N GLN A 124 17.84 6.11 8.91
CA GLN A 124 18.89 5.17 8.56
C GLN A 124 19.31 4.34 9.78
N SER A 125 19.35 3.02 9.61
CA SER A 125 19.90 2.11 10.60
C SER A 125 20.70 1.00 9.93
N ILE A 126 21.78 0.60 10.58
CA ILE A 126 22.54 -0.59 10.19
C ILE A 126 21.83 -1.79 10.82
N VAL A 127 21.23 -2.61 9.98
CA VAL A 127 20.43 -3.77 10.39
C VAL A 127 21.28 -5.05 10.46
N LEU A 128 22.41 -5.08 9.77
CA LEU A 128 23.34 -6.21 9.77
C LEU A 128 24.76 -5.74 9.46
N ASP A 129 25.74 -6.34 10.11
CA ASP A 129 27.16 -6.10 9.89
C ASP A 129 27.91 -7.39 9.50
N ASN A 130 29.20 -7.24 9.18
CA ASN A 130 30.10 -8.33 8.79
C ASN A 130 29.70 -9.12 7.52
N LEU A 131 29.04 -8.46 6.56
CA LEU A 131 28.69 -9.06 5.27
C LEU A 131 29.94 -9.34 4.42
N ASP A 132 29.91 -10.46 3.69
CA ASP A 132 30.93 -10.82 2.72
C ASP A 132 30.67 -10.14 1.38
N LEU A 133 31.38 -9.03 1.14
CA LEU A 133 31.26 -8.27 -0.10
C LEU A 133 31.89 -8.97 -1.31
N SER A 134 32.72 -10.00 -1.12
CA SER A 134 33.32 -10.73 -2.25
C SER A 134 32.30 -11.58 -3.01
N GLN A 135 31.14 -11.86 -2.39
CA GLN A 135 30.05 -12.65 -2.95
C GLN A 135 28.83 -11.76 -3.18
N ASN A 136 28.60 -11.34 -4.43
CA ASN A 136 27.43 -10.54 -4.84
C ASN A 136 27.23 -9.25 -4.00
N ASP A 137 28.33 -8.68 -3.48
CA ASP A 137 28.34 -7.54 -2.55
C ASP A 137 27.55 -7.78 -1.25
N GLY A 138 27.52 -9.02 -0.75
CA GLY A 138 26.89 -9.37 0.52
C GLY A 138 25.37 -9.57 0.45
N LEU A 139 24.68 -9.00 -0.55
CA LEU A 139 23.24 -9.17 -0.78
C LEU A 139 22.97 -9.41 -2.28
N LYS A 140 22.55 -10.64 -2.62
CA LYS A 140 22.12 -11.02 -3.96
C LYS A 140 20.60 -11.01 -4.04
N ILE A 141 20.06 -10.37 -5.07
CA ILE A 141 18.64 -10.43 -5.42
C ILE A 141 18.47 -11.27 -6.69
N ASN A 142 17.64 -12.29 -6.63
CA ASN A 142 17.19 -13.05 -7.80
C ASN A 142 15.81 -12.48 -8.19
N ASP A 143 15.78 -11.72 -9.28
CA ASP A 143 14.55 -11.16 -9.83
C ASP A 143 13.84 -12.23 -10.68
N LEU A 144 12.61 -12.58 -10.33
CA LEU A 144 11.78 -13.50 -11.13
C LEU A 144 10.87 -12.64 -12.00
N THR A 145 11.17 -12.61 -13.30
CA THR A 145 10.69 -11.71 -14.35
C THR A 145 9.16 -11.61 -14.55
N GLU A 146 8.35 -12.30 -13.76
CA GLU A 146 6.90 -12.42 -13.97
C GLU A 146 6.03 -11.84 -12.84
N SER A 147 6.60 -11.43 -11.69
CA SER A 147 5.81 -10.72 -10.68
C SER A 147 6.64 -9.74 -9.85
N LYS A 148 6.26 -8.46 -9.90
CA LYS A 148 6.89 -7.33 -9.20
C LYS A 148 6.92 -7.42 -7.66
N LYS A 149 6.30 -8.45 -7.06
CA LYS A 149 6.26 -8.72 -5.60
C LYS A 149 7.06 -9.96 -5.16
N LEU A 150 7.53 -10.80 -6.09
CA LEU A 150 8.27 -12.02 -5.73
C LEU A 150 9.77 -11.76 -5.86
N VAL A 151 10.38 -11.41 -4.74
CA VAL A 151 11.83 -11.23 -4.66
C VAL A 151 12.44 -12.33 -3.80
N GLU A 152 13.37 -13.07 -4.39
CA GLU A 152 14.25 -13.97 -3.66
C GLU A 152 15.56 -13.24 -3.37
N PHE A 153 15.95 -13.16 -2.11
CA PHE A 153 17.24 -12.59 -1.75
C PHE A 153 18.11 -13.59 -0.98
N SER A 154 19.42 -13.42 -1.11
CA SER A 154 20.43 -14.24 -0.49
C SER A 154 21.49 -13.34 0.11
N LEU A 155 21.61 -13.37 1.44
CA LEU A 155 22.64 -12.66 2.18
C LEU A 155 23.86 -13.58 2.36
N SER A 156 25.07 -13.01 2.33
CA SER A 156 26.34 -13.73 2.53
C SER A 156 27.13 -13.12 3.69
N ILE A 157 27.43 -13.91 4.72
CA ILE A 157 28.25 -13.49 5.88
C ILE A 157 29.59 -14.19 5.87
N ASN A 158 30.62 -13.47 6.30
CA ASN A 158 31.90 -14.08 6.63
C ASN A 158 31.95 -14.48 8.12
N GLU A 159 31.75 -15.76 8.45
CA GLU A 159 31.88 -16.25 9.84
C GLU A 159 33.35 -16.26 10.34
N ASN A 160 34.31 -15.88 9.50
CA ASN A 160 35.73 -16.12 9.75
C ASN A 160 36.42 -14.88 10.32
N ARG A 161 36.78 -14.91 11.61
CA ARG A 161 37.67 -13.91 12.23
C ARG A 161 38.99 -14.49 12.71
N GLY A 162 39.50 -15.60 12.12
CA GLY A 162 40.80 -16.09 12.59
C GLY A 162 41.55 -17.24 11.94
N ASP A 163 41.05 -18.03 10.97
CA ASP A 163 41.93 -19.07 10.40
C ASP A 163 41.66 -19.35 8.92
N ALA A 164 42.76 -19.33 8.16
CA ALA A 164 42.83 -19.74 6.77
C ALA A 164 42.66 -21.25 6.70
N THR A 165 41.44 -21.73 6.49
CA THR A 165 41.10 -22.95 5.73
C THR A 165 39.58 -23.21 5.83
N ALA A 166 38.90 -23.05 4.70
CA ALA A 166 37.45 -23.24 4.48
C ALA A 166 36.51 -22.24 5.17
N ALA A 167 36.23 -21.13 4.47
CA ALA A 167 35.10 -20.25 4.78
C ALA A 167 33.77 -21.06 4.73
N LYS A 168 33.07 -21.16 5.86
CA LYS A 168 31.67 -21.59 5.85
C LYS A 168 30.79 -20.40 5.49
N ILE A 169 30.51 -20.25 4.20
CA ILE A 169 29.55 -19.28 3.69
C ILE A 169 28.16 -19.80 4.04
N ARG A 170 27.41 -19.04 4.84
CA ARG A 170 25.98 -19.30 5.05
C ARG A 170 25.20 -18.40 4.10
N THR A 171 24.71 -19.00 3.02
CA THR A 171 23.71 -18.37 2.16
C THR A 171 22.34 -18.83 2.62
N LYS A 172 21.51 -17.89 3.08
CA LYS A 172 20.09 -18.17 3.37
C LYS A 172 19.28 -17.55 2.23
N THR A 173 18.71 -18.41 1.39
CA THR A 173 17.77 -18.00 0.36
C THR A 173 16.39 -17.98 0.99
N LEU A 174 15.74 -16.82 0.92
CA LEU A 174 14.39 -16.62 1.43
C LEU A 174 13.51 -16.32 0.22
N SER A 175 12.52 -17.17 -0.02
CA SER A 175 11.46 -16.91 -0.98
C SER A 175 10.29 -16.28 -0.24
N SER A 176 9.76 -15.18 -0.76
CA SER A 176 8.46 -14.61 -0.39
C SER A 176 7.31 -15.45 -0.99
N GLY A 177 7.49 -16.78 -0.98
CA GLY A 177 6.52 -17.75 -1.46
C GLY A 177 5.32 -17.79 -0.54
N GLY A 178 4.33 -16.96 -0.86
CA GLY A 178 3.02 -16.99 -0.25
C GLY A 178 2.43 -15.60 -0.22
N MET A 179 1.52 -15.32 -1.16
CA MET A 179 0.43 -14.35 -1.05
C MET A 179 0.58 -13.41 0.17
N SER A 180 1.33 -12.33 0.06
CA SER A 180 1.08 -11.17 0.93
C SER A 180 -0.15 -10.51 0.32
N ARG A 181 -1.40 -10.78 0.74
CA ARG A 181 -1.98 -10.70 2.09
C ARG A 181 -1.66 -9.42 2.85
N ILE A 182 -1.25 -8.36 2.16
CA ILE A 182 -1.56 -6.97 2.52
C ILE A 182 -1.72 -6.21 1.20
N ASN A 183 -2.75 -6.57 0.43
CA ASN A 183 -3.51 -5.48 -0.14
C ASN A 183 -4.34 -5.00 1.04
N GLU A 184 -4.22 -3.73 1.43
CA GLU A 184 -5.28 -3.14 2.22
C GLU A 184 -6.56 -3.40 1.45
N ILE A 185 -7.40 -4.30 1.96
CA ILE A 185 -8.81 -4.22 1.66
C ILE A 185 -9.15 -2.93 2.41
N PRO A 186 -9.38 -1.78 1.74
CA PRO A 186 -9.92 -0.63 2.45
C PRO A 186 -11.11 -1.18 3.23
N PRO A 187 -11.12 -1.05 4.57
CA PRO A 187 -12.17 -1.66 5.38
C PRO A 187 -13.47 -1.24 4.74
N ILE A 188 -14.29 -2.23 4.32
CA ILE A 188 -15.56 -1.95 3.66
C ILE A 188 -16.27 -0.95 4.58
N PRO A 189 -16.49 0.30 4.12
CA PRO A 189 -17.04 1.33 4.99
C PRO A 189 -18.33 0.80 5.58
N SER A 190 -18.63 1.21 6.81
CA SER A 190 -19.95 0.95 7.38
C SER A 190 -21.01 1.41 6.37
N ASP A 191 -22.19 0.81 6.45
CA ASP A 191 -23.38 1.37 5.81
C ASP A 191 -23.64 2.84 6.18
N LYS A 192 -23.12 3.26 7.32
CA LYS A 192 -23.09 4.64 7.78
C LYS A 192 -21.98 5.42 7.09
N SER A 193 -22.36 6.62 6.63
CA SER A 193 -21.45 7.62 6.10
C SER A 193 -20.35 7.94 7.10
N THR A 194 -19.11 8.02 6.63
CA THR A 194 -17.96 8.49 7.41
C THR A 194 -18.24 9.89 7.97
N CYS A 195 -18.92 10.73 7.18
CA CYS A 195 -19.31 12.08 7.57
C CYS A 195 -20.35 12.13 8.67
N GLU A 196 -21.18 11.10 8.84
CA GLU A 196 -22.14 11.05 9.96
C GLU A 196 -21.43 10.94 11.32
N THR A 197 -20.22 10.37 11.35
CA THR A 197 -19.41 10.26 12.57
C THR A 197 -18.83 11.61 12.98
N ILE A 198 -18.60 12.51 12.01
CA ILE A 198 -17.93 13.81 12.21
C ILE A 198 -18.97 14.92 12.34
N CYS A 199 -19.92 14.97 11.40
CA CYS A 199 -20.95 15.99 11.28
C CYS A 199 -22.09 15.78 12.28
N ARG A 200 -22.19 16.65 13.29
CA ARG A 200 -23.21 16.54 14.36
C ARG A 200 -24.52 17.27 14.06
N SER A 201 -24.52 18.20 13.12
CA SER A 201 -25.67 19.08 12.84
C SER A 201 -25.82 19.33 11.35
N LYS A 202 -27.07 19.46 10.89
CA LYS A 202 -27.40 19.68 9.47
C LYS A 202 -26.97 21.08 9.01
N ASP A 203 -26.34 21.15 7.85
CA ASP A 203 -25.98 22.41 7.16
C ASP A 203 -25.05 23.30 7.98
N VAL A 204 -24.21 22.67 8.81
CA VAL A 204 -23.18 23.32 9.62
C VAL A 204 -21.85 22.68 9.29
N ASP A 205 -20.78 23.48 9.29
CA ASP A 205 -19.43 22.95 9.14
C ASP A 205 -19.15 21.89 10.21
N CYS A 206 -18.67 20.73 9.77
CA CYS A 206 -18.42 19.59 10.64
C CYS A 206 -17.18 19.79 11.50
N GLY A 207 -16.25 20.66 11.09
CA GLY A 207 -15.00 20.93 11.81
C GLY A 207 -13.94 19.84 11.62
N ASP A 208 -12.97 19.80 12.54
CA ASP A 208 -11.94 18.75 12.65
C ASP A 208 -11.07 18.53 11.39
N GLY A 209 -10.83 19.59 10.61
CA GLY A 209 -9.95 19.53 9.43
C GLY A 209 -10.59 18.86 8.21
N VAL A 210 -11.91 18.69 8.21
CA VAL A 210 -12.67 18.10 7.11
C VAL A 210 -13.28 19.19 6.24
N THR A 211 -13.26 18.99 4.92
CA THR A 211 -13.92 19.91 3.99
C THR A 211 -15.41 19.61 3.96
N THR A 212 -16.23 20.49 4.54
CA THR A 212 -17.68 20.32 4.60
C THR A 212 -18.38 21.01 3.42
N LEU A 213 -19.11 20.26 2.60
CA LEU A 213 -19.94 20.79 1.51
C LEU A 213 -21.28 21.27 2.06
N LEU A 214 -21.47 22.58 2.06
CA LEU A 214 -22.67 23.26 2.55
C LEU A 214 -23.59 23.72 1.43
N SER A 215 -24.84 24.03 1.78
CA SER A 215 -25.91 24.40 0.82
C SER A 215 -25.63 25.68 0.02
N ASN A 216 -24.75 26.55 0.52
CA ASN A 216 -24.29 27.78 -0.12
C ASN A 216 -23.08 27.59 -1.07
N MET A 217 -22.46 26.41 -1.09
CA MET A 217 -21.33 26.11 -1.97
C MET A 217 -21.78 25.71 -3.38
N GLN A 218 -20.84 25.71 -4.34
CA GLN A 218 -21.09 25.22 -5.70
C GLN A 218 -21.58 23.77 -5.67
N ARG A 219 -22.51 23.46 -6.58
CA ARG A 219 -23.16 22.14 -6.69
C ARG A 219 -22.18 21.05 -7.11
N VAL A 220 -21.24 21.40 -7.98
CA VAL A 220 -20.03 20.62 -8.22
C VAL A 220 -18.90 21.26 -7.42
N TYR A 221 -18.41 20.54 -6.41
CA TYR A 221 -17.22 20.95 -5.67
C TYR A 221 -15.98 20.43 -6.37
N LYS A 222 -15.00 21.30 -6.60
CA LYS A 222 -13.68 20.92 -7.10
C LYS A 222 -12.66 21.19 -6.00
N ALA A 223 -11.94 20.16 -5.59
CA ALA A 223 -10.86 20.29 -4.65
C ALA A 223 -9.76 21.21 -5.23
N PRO A 224 -9.11 22.02 -4.39
CA PRO A 224 -8.02 22.87 -4.85
C PRO A 224 -6.84 22.02 -5.32
N PHE A 225 -6.19 22.46 -6.38
CA PHE A 225 -4.91 21.90 -6.80
C PHE A 225 -3.84 22.27 -5.78
N ASN A 226 -3.17 21.28 -5.22
CA ASN A 226 -2.10 21.49 -4.25
C ASN A 226 -0.76 21.41 -4.97
N SER A 227 0.12 22.41 -4.82
CA SER A 227 1.44 22.40 -5.50
C SER A 227 2.37 21.30 -5.01
N GLU A 228 2.11 20.78 -3.81
CA GLU A 228 2.70 19.57 -3.24
C GLU A 228 1.56 18.64 -2.81
N PRO A 229 1.60 17.33 -3.09
CA PRO A 229 0.59 16.38 -2.61
C PRO A 229 0.53 16.48 -1.09
N ALA A 230 -0.66 16.73 -0.51
CA ALA A 230 -0.77 16.87 0.93
C ALA A 230 -0.36 15.54 1.60
N PHE A 231 0.58 15.60 2.56
CA PHE A 231 0.85 14.45 3.43
C PHE A 231 -0.43 14.16 4.24
N GLY A 232 -1.10 13.06 3.91
CA GLY A 232 -2.33 12.65 4.58
C GLY A 232 -3.45 12.33 3.59
N THR A 233 -4.67 12.34 4.10
CA THR A 233 -5.88 12.10 3.31
C THR A 233 -6.87 13.20 3.62
N ASP A 234 -7.25 13.96 2.61
CA ASP A 234 -8.21 15.04 2.74
C ASP A 234 -9.62 14.47 2.69
N THR A 235 -10.39 14.65 3.76
CA THR A 235 -11.78 14.19 3.81
C THR A 235 -12.71 15.29 3.32
N ILE A 236 -13.57 14.97 2.36
CA ILE A 236 -14.62 15.83 1.84
C ILE A 236 -15.97 15.22 2.23
N CYS A 237 -16.76 16.00 2.97
CA CYS A 237 -18.01 15.57 3.55
C CYS A 237 -19.21 16.33 3.04
N THR A 238 -20.25 15.61 2.62
CA THR A 238 -21.49 16.24 2.16
C THR A 238 -22.45 16.48 3.33
N ASN A 239 -22.56 17.75 3.77
CA ASN A 239 -23.52 18.18 4.78
C ASN A 239 -24.54 19.18 4.23
N ARG A 240 -25.12 18.83 3.08
CA ARG A 240 -26.18 19.58 2.41
C ARG A 240 -27.16 18.62 1.73
N SER A 241 -28.36 19.08 1.41
CA SER A 241 -29.25 18.33 0.53
C SER A 241 -28.72 18.29 -0.90
N LEU A 242 -28.69 17.09 -1.47
CA LEU A 242 -28.26 16.83 -2.83
C LEU A 242 -29.34 17.19 -3.85
N ARG A 243 -28.89 17.45 -5.08
CA ARG A 243 -29.71 17.64 -6.27
C ARG A 243 -29.07 16.90 -7.44
N THR A 244 -29.86 16.59 -8.46
CA THR A 244 -29.33 16.04 -9.71
C THR A 244 -28.25 16.95 -10.29
N GLY A 245 -27.08 16.38 -10.56
CA GLY A 245 -25.92 17.11 -11.08
C GLY A 245 -24.98 17.66 -10.01
N ASP A 246 -25.25 17.39 -8.72
CA ASP A 246 -24.26 17.63 -7.66
C ASP A 246 -23.08 16.65 -7.82
N GLY A 247 -21.89 17.11 -7.43
CA GLY A 247 -20.70 16.27 -7.56
C GLY A 247 -19.50 16.77 -6.77
N ILE A 248 -18.50 15.90 -6.67
CA ILE A 248 -17.24 16.12 -5.99
C ILE A 248 -16.13 15.70 -6.95
N GLU A 249 -15.16 16.58 -7.17
CA GLU A 249 -14.00 16.33 -8.02
C GLU A 249 -12.75 16.59 -7.20
N GLY A 250 -11.92 15.57 -7.05
CA GLY A 250 -10.59 15.67 -6.47
C GLY A 250 -9.61 16.41 -7.39
N ALA A 251 -8.38 16.54 -6.93
CA ALA A 251 -7.29 17.17 -7.66
C ALA A 251 -6.08 16.24 -7.75
N ASN A 252 -4.98 16.57 -7.09
CA ASN A 252 -3.71 15.85 -7.12
C ASN A 252 -3.23 15.47 -5.72
N SER A 253 -4.12 14.87 -4.94
CA SER A 253 -3.92 14.48 -3.54
C SER A 253 -4.78 13.26 -3.23
N ASN A 254 -4.56 12.61 -2.08
CA ASN A 254 -5.42 11.51 -1.65
C ASN A 254 -6.68 12.06 -0.98
N TYR A 255 -7.85 11.69 -1.48
CA TYR A 255 -9.12 12.13 -0.92
C TYR A 255 -9.97 10.98 -0.38
N VAL A 256 -10.68 11.24 0.72
CA VAL A 256 -11.88 10.48 1.11
C VAL A 256 -13.08 11.34 0.78
N MET A 257 -13.79 11.00 -0.28
CA MET A 257 -14.95 11.76 -0.75
C MET A 257 -16.22 11.01 -0.40
N ASP A 258 -16.96 11.51 0.58
CA ASP A 258 -18.25 10.92 0.97
C ASP A 258 -19.39 11.83 0.51
N ALA A 259 -20.04 11.39 -0.57
CA ALA A 259 -21.13 12.11 -1.18
C ALA A 259 -22.46 11.96 -0.42
N ASN A 260 -22.57 11.02 0.52
CA ASN A 260 -23.82 10.75 1.19
C ASN A 260 -24.22 11.92 2.10
N PRO A 261 -25.41 12.51 1.92
CA PRO A 261 -25.80 13.72 2.63
C PRO A 261 -26.10 13.40 4.11
N THR A 262 -25.19 13.72 5.02
CA THR A 262 -25.33 13.42 6.46
C THR A 262 -25.09 14.66 7.32
N PRO A 263 -25.58 14.70 8.58
CA PRO A 263 -26.36 13.68 9.31
C PRO A 263 -27.87 13.68 9.00
N GLY A 264 -28.48 12.50 9.02
CA GLY A 264 -29.94 12.30 9.05
C GLY A 264 -30.71 12.82 7.83
N ARG A 265 -30.16 12.63 6.62
CA ARG A 265 -30.88 12.85 5.36
C ARG A 265 -30.92 11.53 4.59
N ASP A 266 -32.12 11.11 4.21
CA ASP A 266 -32.38 9.86 3.50
C ASP A 266 -32.78 10.11 2.03
N ASP A 267 -32.91 11.38 1.63
CA ASP A 267 -33.34 11.84 0.30
C ASP A 267 -32.16 12.05 -0.66
N SER A 268 -31.28 11.05 -0.74
CA SER A 268 -30.15 11.08 -1.67
C SER A 268 -30.61 11.08 -3.13
N THR A 269 -29.91 11.86 -3.96
CA THR A 269 -30.03 11.86 -5.42
C THR A 269 -28.68 11.52 -6.00
N GLY A 270 -28.67 10.92 -7.18
CA GLY A 270 -27.44 10.56 -7.89
C GLY A 270 -26.41 11.69 -7.99
N VAL A 271 -25.16 11.36 -7.70
CA VAL A 271 -24.00 12.25 -7.72
C VAL A 271 -22.95 11.79 -8.73
N ASN A 272 -22.07 12.72 -9.09
CA ASN A 272 -20.83 12.41 -9.80
C ASN A 272 -19.63 12.64 -8.88
N VAL A 273 -18.83 11.60 -8.62
CA VAL A 273 -17.64 11.66 -7.78
C VAL A 273 -16.42 11.26 -8.61
N ILE A 274 -15.43 12.15 -8.71
CA ILE A 274 -14.25 11.99 -9.55
C ILE A 274 -12.99 12.09 -8.68
N GLY A 275 -12.10 11.11 -8.73
CA GLY A 275 -10.86 11.06 -7.94
C GLY A 275 -9.87 12.19 -8.25
N GLY A 276 -9.86 12.66 -9.48
CA GLY A 276 -8.97 13.71 -9.96
C GLY A 276 -7.91 13.15 -10.90
N ALA A 277 -6.80 13.86 -11.06
CA ALA A 277 -5.74 13.45 -11.98
C ALA A 277 -4.69 12.53 -11.33
N ASP A 278 -4.60 12.54 -10.00
CA ASP A 278 -3.54 11.91 -9.22
C ASP A 278 -4.03 11.63 -7.78
N GLY A 279 -3.34 10.76 -7.06
CA GLY A 279 -3.67 10.35 -5.68
C GLY A 279 -4.48 9.06 -5.60
N ARG A 280 -4.34 8.35 -4.48
CA ARG A 280 -5.13 7.16 -4.11
C ARG A 280 -6.37 7.61 -3.35
N ASN A 281 -7.53 7.50 -3.96
CA ASN A 281 -8.78 8.06 -3.47
C ASN A 281 -9.73 6.98 -2.95
N ILE A 282 -10.54 7.35 -1.96
CA ILE A 282 -11.69 6.58 -1.51
C ILE A 282 -12.93 7.37 -1.90
N LEU A 283 -13.67 6.87 -2.89
CA LEU A 283 -14.86 7.49 -3.42
C LEU A 283 -16.08 6.75 -2.89
N LEU A 284 -16.89 7.42 -2.07
CA LEU A 284 -18.11 6.87 -1.53
C LEU A 284 -19.31 7.59 -2.15
N GLY A 285 -20.13 6.81 -2.85
CA GLY A 285 -21.43 7.23 -3.35
C GLY A 285 -22.48 7.36 -2.25
N THR A 286 -23.72 7.27 -2.68
CA THR A 286 -24.96 7.44 -1.96
C THR A 286 -25.82 6.18 -2.14
N PRO A 287 -26.97 6.07 -1.47
CA PRO A 287 -27.94 5.02 -1.78
C PRO A 287 -28.70 5.16 -3.12
N ALA A 288 -28.37 6.16 -3.94
CA ALA A 288 -29.00 6.44 -5.22
C ALA A 288 -28.04 6.19 -6.39
N ASN A 289 -28.53 6.30 -7.63
CA ASN A 289 -27.75 5.98 -8.84
C ASN A 289 -26.59 6.97 -9.05
N ASP A 290 -25.37 6.53 -8.81
CA ASP A 290 -24.19 7.38 -8.85
C ASP A 290 -23.24 7.07 -10.02
N THR A 291 -22.38 8.03 -10.32
CA THR A 291 -21.23 7.85 -11.22
C THR A 291 -19.96 8.13 -10.42
N LEU A 292 -19.13 7.10 -10.26
CA LEU A 292 -17.85 7.18 -9.58
C LEU A 292 -16.75 6.89 -10.59
N THR A 293 -15.80 7.80 -10.70
CA THR A 293 -14.62 7.66 -11.56
C THR A 293 -13.40 7.88 -10.70
N GLY A 294 -12.50 6.91 -10.67
CA GLY A 294 -11.22 6.99 -9.97
C GLY A 294 -10.28 7.98 -10.67
N GLY A 295 -9.13 7.48 -11.08
CA GLY A 295 -8.04 8.26 -11.63
C GLY A 295 -6.92 7.35 -12.12
N THR A 296 -5.69 7.86 -12.08
CA THR A 296 -4.53 7.13 -12.62
C THR A 296 -3.81 6.25 -11.59
N HIS A 297 -4.37 6.14 -10.39
CA HIS A 297 -3.74 5.51 -9.23
C HIS A 297 -4.72 4.56 -8.55
N HIS A 298 -4.22 3.77 -7.60
CA HIS A 298 -5.04 2.76 -6.92
C HIS A 298 -6.14 3.42 -6.07
N ASP A 299 -7.38 3.32 -6.55
CA ASP A 299 -8.56 3.90 -5.96
C ASP A 299 -9.49 2.84 -5.34
N ALA A 300 -10.32 3.28 -4.41
CA ALA A 300 -11.38 2.49 -3.80
C ALA A 300 -12.74 3.13 -4.10
N LEU A 301 -13.58 2.45 -4.89
CA LEU A 301 -14.87 2.95 -5.33
C LEU A 301 -16.00 2.17 -4.65
N ILE A 302 -16.80 2.86 -3.82
CA ILE A 302 -17.90 2.29 -3.06
C ILE A 302 -19.23 2.88 -3.52
N GLY A 303 -20.00 2.12 -4.29
CA GLY A 303 -21.30 2.54 -4.83
C GLY A 303 -22.40 2.60 -3.77
N ARG A 304 -22.41 1.65 -2.83
CA ARG A 304 -23.44 1.43 -1.79
C ARG A 304 -24.72 0.79 -2.32
N GLY A 305 -25.55 1.53 -3.03
CA GLY A 305 -26.82 1.01 -3.55
C GLY A 305 -27.40 1.92 -4.61
N GLY A 306 -28.38 1.43 -5.37
CA GLY A 306 -28.80 2.08 -6.60
C GLY A 306 -28.11 1.47 -7.82
N GLU A 307 -28.41 2.04 -8.99
CA GLU A 307 -27.81 1.65 -10.26
C GLU A 307 -26.59 2.54 -10.55
N ASP A 308 -25.42 2.04 -10.17
CA ASP A 308 -24.17 2.80 -10.23
C ASP A 308 -23.33 2.49 -11.46
N PHE A 309 -22.54 3.48 -11.87
CA PHE A 309 -21.44 3.33 -12.81
C PHE A 309 -20.13 3.60 -12.09
N LEU A 310 -19.26 2.59 -12.02
CA LEU A 310 -17.95 2.67 -11.35
C LEU A 310 -16.83 2.47 -12.40
N SER A 311 -15.89 3.40 -12.50
CA SER A 311 -14.71 3.31 -13.37
C SER A 311 -13.44 3.52 -12.56
N GLY A 312 -12.50 2.58 -12.58
CA GLY A 312 -11.20 2.68 -11.90
C GLY A 312 -10.19 3.51 -12.69
N ASP A 313 -10.19 3.31 -14.01
CA ASP A 313 -9.26 3.89 -14.99
C ASP A 313 -7.88 3.23 -14.99
N GLU A 314 -6.79 3.86 -14.54
CA GLU A 314 -5.48 3.19 -14.47
C GLU A 314 -5.15 2.85 -13.02
N GLY A 315 -4.62 1.65 -12.78
CA GLY A 315 -4.16 1.25 -11.45
C GLY A 315 -4.84 -0.04 -10.98
N ASN A 316 -4.50 -0.46 -9.76
CA ASN A 316 -5.06 -1.66 -9.16
C ASN A 316 -6.23 -1.30 -8.25
N ASP A 317 -7.41 -1.16 -8.83
CA ASP A 317 -8.55 -0.57 -8.16
C ASP A 317 -9.38 -1.61 -7.39
N SER A 318 -10.13 -1.09 -6.41
CA SER A 318 -10.97 -1.89 -5.52
C SER A 318 -12.39 -1.37 -5.53
N PHE A 319 -13.30 -2.20 -6.02
CA PHE A 319 -14.71 -1.86 -6.16
C PHE A 319 -15.56 -2.57 -5.13
N VAL A 320 -16.41 -1.81 -4.44
CA VAL A 320 -17.44 -2.31 -3.55
C VAL A 320 -18.80 -1.85 -4.12
N PRO A 321 -19.41 -2.63 -5.03
CA PRO A 321 -20.68 -2.26 -5.66
C PRO A 321 -21.79 -2.04 -4.62
N TRP A 322 -21.88 -2.93 -3.64
CA TRP A 322 -22.85 -2.82 -2.56
C TRP A 322 -22.15 -2.90 -1.20
N ILE A 323 -22.67 -2.18 -0.21
CA ILE A 323 -22.18 -2.24 1.19
C ILE A 323 -22.90 -3.32 2.03
N SER A 324 -24.01 -3.88 1.53
CA SER A 324 -24.70 -4.99 2.17
C SER A 324 -25.52 -5.82 1.19
N THR A 325 -25.74 -7.10 1.54
CA THR A 325 -26.58 -8.02 0.76
C THR A 325 -28.04 -7.55 0.61
N LYS A 326 -28.52 -6.66 1.49
CA LYS A 326 -29.87 -6.08 1.42
C LYS A 326 -30.03 -5.06 0.29
N GLN A 327 -28.93 -4.46 -0.16
CA GLN A 327 -28.92 -3.45 -1.23
C GLN A 327 -28.56 -4.04 -2.59
N GLU A 328 -28.29 -5.36 -2.66
CA GLU A 328 -28.01 -6.09 -3.90
C GLU A 328 -29.29 -6.35 -4.72
N ASN A 329 -30.01 -5.30 -5.11
CA ASN A 329 -31.26 -5.39 -5.87
C ASN A 329 -31.25 -4.56 -7.16
N SER A 330 -30.10 -3.95 -7.47
CA SER A 330 -29.93 -2.98 -8.56
C SER A 330 -28.91 -3.48 -9.59
N THR A 331 -28.85 -2.83 -10.74
CA THR A 331 -27.86 -3.16 -11.78
C THR A 331 -26.68 -2.18 -11.69
N ILE A 332 -25.47 -2.70 -11.47
CA ILE A 332 -24.24 -1.90 -11.39
C ILE A 332 -23.33 -2.26 -12.57
N THR A 333 -22.70 -1.24 -13.14
CA THR A 333 -21.69 -1.40 -14.20
C THR A 333 -20.33 -1.01 -13.66
N ILE A 334 -19.33 -1.89 -13.84
CA ILE A 334 -17.96 -1.68 -13.39
C ILE A 334 -17.01 -1.80 -14.58
N HIS A 335 -16.19 -0.77 -14.75
CA HIS A 335 -15.02 -0.76 -15.61
C HIS A 335 -13.80 -0.70 -14.69
N GLY A 336 -13.05 -1.79 -14.57
CA GLY A 336 -11.82 -1.79 -13.77
C GLY A 336 -10.80 -0.88 -14.43
N GLY A 337 -10.46 -1.22 -15.68
CA GLY A 337 -9.67 -0.35 -16.54
C GLY A 337 -8.39 -1.06 -16.95
N TRP A 338 -7.24 -0.46 -16.66
CA TRP A 338 -5.93 -1.05 -16.90
C TRP A 338 -5.29 -1.49 -15.59
N ASP A 339 -4.49 -2.55 -15.66
CA ASP A 339 -3.83 -3.23 -14.53
C ASP A 339 -4.74 -4.25 -13.83
N PHE A 340 -4.61 -4.42 -12.50
CA PHE A 340 -5.22 -5.54 -11.78
C PHE A 340 -6.30 -5.08 -10.81
N ASP A 341 -7.55 -5.33 -11.20
CA ASP A 341 -8.73 -4.82 -10.53
C ASP A 341 -9.49 -5.91 -9.77
N ARG A 342 -10.12 -5.46 -8.67
CA ARG A 342 -10.81 -6.34 -7.72
C ARG A 342 -12.21 -5.83 -7.43
N VAL A 343 -13.19 -6.73 -7.52
CA VAL A 343 -14.57 -6.47 -7.08
C VAL A 343 -14.84 -7.28 -5.81
N TYR A 344 -15.27 -6.60 -4.76
CA TYR A 344 -15.60 -7.17 -3.46
C TYR A 344 -17.12 -7.36 -3.32
N LEU A 345 -17.53 -8.56 -2.97
CA LEU A 345 -18.91 -8.98 -2.82
C LEU A 345 -19.14 -9.45 -1.38
N ASN A 346 -20.25 -9.01 -0.78
CA ASN A 346 -20.53 -9.24 0.64
C ASN A 346 -21.06 -10.64 0.94
N GLY A 347 -21.58 -11.34 -0.07
CA GLY A 347 -22.11 -12.69 0.07
C GLY A 347 -21.07 -13.79 -0.17
N GLU A 348 -21.50 -15.02 0.09
CA GLU A 348 -20.77 -16.23 -0.26
C GLU A 348 -20.78 -16.45 -1.78
N GLU A 349 -19.76 -17.09 -2.34
CA GLU A 349 -19.68 -17.34 -3.80
C GLU A 349 -20.92 -18.09 -4.34
N SER A 350 -21.51 -18.97 -3.53
CA SER A 350 -22.72 -19.72 -3.91
C SER A 350 -23.97 -18.87 -4.11
N THR A 351 -24.00 -17.62 -3.61
CA THR A 351 -25.12 -16.70 -3.81
C THR A 351 -25.05 -15.91 -5.11
N TYR A 352 -23.98 -16.08 -5.89
CA TYR A 352 -23.74 -15.37 -7.14
C TYR A 352 -23.66 -16.34 -8.33
N THR A 353 -24.37 -16.02 -9.41
CA THR A 353 -24.32 -16.76 -10.67
C THR A 353 -23.52 -15.98 -11.70
N LEU A 354 -22.37 -16.53 -12.09
CA LEU A 354 -21.50 -15.95 -13.12
C LEU A 354 -21.96 -16.37 -14.52
N ARG A 355 -22.05 -15.43 -15.45
CA ARG A 355 -22.47 -15.60 -16.86
C ARG A 355 -21.56 -14.80 -17.78
N ASP A 356 -21.34 -15.32 -18.99
CA ASP A 356 -20.54 -14.64 -20.03
C ASP A 356 -19.14 -14.19 -19.54
N CYS A 357 -18.51 -14.95 -18.64
CA CYS A 357 -17.25 -14.57 -18.02
C CYS A 357 -16.04 -15.00 -18.86
N SER A 358 -15.15 -14.05 -19.11
CA SER A 358 -13.84 -14.17 -19.76
C SER A 358 -12.79 -13.47 -18.91
N SER A 359 -11.53 -13.45 -19.35
CA SER A 359 -10.48 -12.66 -18.69
C SER A 359 -10.74 -11.15 -18.61
N ASN A 360 -11.65 -10.61 -19.44
CA ASN A 360 -11.84 -9.16 -19.58
C ASN A 360 -13.30 -8.69 -19.38
N SER A 361 -14.25 -9.61 -19.26
CA SER A 361 -15.66 -9.25 -19.04
C SER A 361 -16.37 -10.35 -18.30
N CYS A 362 -17.30 -10.02 -17.40
CA CYS A 362 -18.11 -11.00 -16.70
C CYS A 362 -19.43 -10.38 -16.26
N LYS A 363 -20.52 -11.14 -16.36
CA LYS A 363 -21.81 -10.75 -15.78
C LYS A 363 -22.07 -11.59 -14.56
N ILE A 364 -22.54 -10.95 -13.49
CA ILE A 364 -22.84 -11.65 -12.23
C ILE A 364 -24.28 -11.31 -11.86
N ASP A 365 -25.09 -12.33 -11.64
CA ASP A 365 -26.43 -12.17 -11.08
C ASP A 365 -26.40 -12.62 -9.60
N SER A 366 -26.79 -11.75 -8.67
CA SER A 366 -26.96 -12.09 -7.26
C SER A 366 -28.30 -12.76 -7.01
N SER A 367 -28.34 -13.69 -6.06
CA SER A 367 -29.56 -14.38 -5.62
C SER A 367 -30.65 -13.44 -5.06
N THR A 368 -30.26 -12.24 -4.64
CA THR A 368 -31.14 -11.18 -4.12
C THR A 368 -31.72 -10.29 -5.23
N GLY A 369 -31.32 -10.50 -6.48
CA GLY A 369 -31.88 -9.84 -7.67
C GLY A 369 -30.97 -8.80 -8.32
N GLY A 370 -29.85 -8.41 -7.68
CA GLY A 370 -28.87 -7.48 -8.24
C GLY A 370 -28.07 -8.07 -9.41
N ARG A 371 -27.61 -7.21 -10.31
CA ARG A 371 -26.80 -7.60 -11.47
C ARG A 371 -25.53 -6.75 -11.56
N LEU A 372 -24.40 -7.38 -11.83
CA LEU A 372 -23.13 -6.72 -12.15
C LEU A 372 -22.75 -6.97 -13.60
N ASN A 373 -22.41 -5.90 -14.30
CA ASN A 373 -21.74 -5.97 -15.60
C ASN A 373 -20.29 -5.50 -15.40
N LEU A 374 -19.35 -6.43 -15.53
CA LEU A 374 -17.94 -6.16 -15.30
C LEU A 374 -17.17 -6.16 -16.62
N THR A 375 -16.24 -5.23 -16.75
CA THR A 375 -15.23 -5.21 -17.82
C THR A 375 -13.89 -4.75 -17.27
N GLY A 376 -12.79 -5.33 -17.75
CA GLY A 376 -11.44 -5.06 -17.25
C GLY A 376 -11.31 -5.35 -15.75
N VAL A 377 -11.84 -6.48 -15.28
CA VAL A 377 -11.73 -6.91 -13.87
C VAL A 377 -11.12 -8.30 -13.83
N GLU A 378 -10.06 -8.46 -13.05
CA GLU A 378 -9.27 -9.69 -13.00
C GLU A 378 -9.68 -10.59 -11.83
N MET A 379 -10.26 -10.03 -10.77
CA MET A 379 -10.55 -10.79 -9.55
C MET A 379 -11.87 -10.40 -8.88
N LEU A 380 -12.60 -11.44 -8.49
CA LEU A 380 -13.76 -11.35 -7.62
C LEU A 380 -13.37 -11.82 -6.23
N VAL A 381 -13.73 -11.07 -5.22
CA VAL A 381 -13.52 -11.40 -3.81
C VAL A 381 -14.89 -11.54 -3.15
N PHE A 382 -15.16 -12.71 -2.61
CA PHE A 382 -16.39 -13.03 -1.88
C PHE A 382 -16.09 -13.02 -0.37
N GLN A 383 -17.13 -13.22 0.44
CA GLN A 383 -17.00 -13.24 1.90
C GLN A 383 -15.98 -14.27 2.41
N SER A 384 -15.93 -15.46 1.82
CA SER A 384 -15.07 -16.57 2.27
C SER A 384 -14.09 -17.09 1.21
N SER A 385 -14.21 -16.63 -0.03
CA SER A 385 -13.42 -17.11 -1.17
C SER A 385 -13.01 -15.97 -2.09
N SER A 386 -12.14 -16.27 -3.05
CA SER A 386 -11.84 -15.36 -4.16
C SER A 386 -11.71 -16.17 -5.43
N ARG A 387 -12.06 -15.55 -6.55
CA ARG A 387 -12.03 -16.15 -7.88
C ARG A 387 -11.37 -15.21 -8.87
N ARG A 388 -10.29 -15.67 -9.47
CA ARG A 388 -9.67 -14.98 -10.59
C ARG A 388 -10.47 -15.25 -11.86
N LEU A 389 -10.75 -14.19 -12.62
CA LEU A 389 -11.32 -14.28 -13.95
C LEU A 389 -10.16 -14.61 -14.90
N THR A 390 -10.06 -15.89 -15.27
CA THR A 390 -9.10 -16.39 -16.26
C THR A 390 -9.83 -16.74 -17.54
N ASN A 391 -9.11 -16.74 -18.66
CA ASN A 391 -9.61 -17.28 -19.92
C ASN A 391 -9.97 -18.76 -19.82
#